data_AF-A0AAV2MXL8-F1
#
_entry.id   AF-A0AAV2MXL8-F1
#
_cell.length_a   1.000
_cell.length_b   1.000
_cell.length_c   1.000
_cell.angle_alpha   90.00
_cell.angle_beta   90.00
_cell.angle_gamma   90.00
#
_symmetry.space_group_name_H-M   'P 1'
#
loop_
_entity.id
_entity.type
_entity.pdbx_description
1 polymer ?
#
loop_
_entity_poly.entity_id
_entity_poly.type
_entity_poly.pdbx_seq_one_letter_code
_entity_poly.pdbx_strand_id
1 'polypeptide(L)'
;MDIVQVTKWLDLSMEEACDVAAPRIGPRRPRRKVYWWSESVADLRRQCIRARRCWQKAKKKRRPTKLIADLGVKYKHLRKDLCTEIGRLKSVAWQKLLGSVDRDPWGLPYRLVLKKLKTASLGLTEVLDPDTLSELLKSLFPPNNKSNPIVNWSDFVWDNA
;
A
#
# COMPACT_ATOMS: atom_id res chain seq x y z
N MET A 1 -27.86 10.54 47.51
CA MET A 1 -27.74 10.32 46.06
C MET A 1 -28.96 9.56 45.62
N ASP A 2 -29.63 10.05 44.59
CA ASP A 2 -30.85 9.45 44.06
C ASP A 2 -30.51 8.11 43.38
N ILE A 3 -31.24 7.04 43.72
CA ILE A 3 -31.01 5.68 43.22
C ILE A 3 -31.07 5.67 41.68
N VAL A 4 -31.90 6.55 41.11
CA VAL A 4 -32.06 6.71 39.66
C VAL A 4 -30.80 7.28 38.98
N GLN A 5 -30.01 8.09 39.68
CA GLN A 5 -28.75 8.61 39.15
C GLN A 5 -27.65 7.55 39.16
N VAL A 6 -27.62 6.71 40.20
CA VAL A 6 -26.62 5.64 40.34
C VAL A 6 -26.83 4.56 39.29
N THR A 7 -28.08 4.16 39.02
CA THR A 7 -28.38 3.16 37.97
C THR A 7 -27.99 3.66 36.60
N LYS A 8 -28.33 4.91 36.25
CA LYS A 8 -27.94 5.52 34.97
C LYS A 8 -26.44 5.58 34.78
N TRP A 9 -25.69 5.96 35.82
CA TRP A 9 -24.23 6.01 35.74
C TRP A 9 -23.62 4.62 35.50
N LEU A 10 -24.18 3.60 36.14
CA LEU A 10 -23.69 2.22 36.04
C LEU A 10 -23.98 1.63 34.66
N ASP A 11 -25.17 1.89 34.10
CA ASP A 11 -25.52 1.51 32.73
C ASP A 11 -24.61 2.16 31.69
N LEU A 12 -24.36 3.47 31.81
CA LEU A 12 -23.45 4.21 30.93
C LEU A 12 -22.01 3.69 31.00
N SER A 13 -21.52 3.46 32.23
CA SER A 13 -20.17 2.95 32.45
C SER A 13 -19.99 1.55 31.87
N MET A 14 -21.02 0.71 31.97
CA MET A 14 -21.01 -0.64 31.43
C MET A 14 -21.14 -0.63 29.90
N GLU A 15 -21.93 0.27 29.32
CA GLU A 15 -22.02 0.48 27.87
C GLU A 15 -20.68 0.95 27.29
N GLU A 16 -20.03 1.95 27.91
CA GLU A 16 -18.71 2.42 27.49
C GLU A 16 -17.64 1.32 27.60
N ALA A 17 -17.63 0.57 28.70
CA ALA A 17 -16.72 -0.56 28.88
C ALA A 17 -16.94 -1.64 27.81
N CYS A 18 -18.19 -1.95 27.47
CA CYS A 18 -18.53 -2.91 26.42
C CYS A 18 -18.15 -2.41 25.03
N ASP A 19 -18.38 -1.13 24.70
CA ASP A 19 -18.04 -0.56 23.40
C ASP A 19 -16.53 -0.46 23.19
N VAL A 20 -15.75 -0.26 24.26
CA VAL A 20 -14.28 -0.31 24.24
C VAL A 20 -13.76 -1.75 24.14
N ALA A 21 -14.34 -2.68 24.89
CA ALA A 21 -13.92 -4.09 24.90
C ALA A 21 -14.30 -4.83 23.60
N ALA A 22 -15.43 -4.45 22.98
CA ALA A 22 -15.97 -5.07 21.77
C ALA A 22 -16.17 -4.01 20.66
N PRO A 23 -15.08 -3.47 20.08
CA PRO A 23 -15.20 -2.48 19.03
C PRO A 23 -15.98 -3.06 17.84
N ARG A 24 -17.14 -2.44 17.55
CA ARG A 24 -17.97 -2.82 16.40
C ARG A 24 -17.11 -2.81 15.14
N ILE A 25 -17.12 -3.89 14.36
CA ILE A 25 -16.34 -4.00 13.12
C ILE A 25 -16.81 -2.90 12.17
N GLY A 26 -16.07 -1.79 12.14
CA GLY A 26 -16.33 -0.69 11.23
C GLY A 26 -16.13 -1.07 9.77
N PRO A 27 -16.53 -0.19 8.83
CA PRO A 27 -16.31 -0.41 7.42
C PRO A 27 -14.83 -0.72 7.15
N ARG A 28 -14.57 -1.82 6.42
CA ARG A 28 -13.21 -2.25 6.11
C ARG A 28 -12.45 -1.09 5.46
N ARG A 29 -11.31 -0.71 6.04
CA ARG A 29 -10.40 0.28 5.44
C ARG A 29 -10.16 -0.10 3.97
N PRO A 30 -10.22 0.87 3.03
CA PRO A 30 -9.96 0.58 1.64
C PRO A 30 -8.57 -0.05 1.52
N ARG A 31 -8.52 -1.27 0.98
CA ARG A 31 -7.24 -1.93 0.74
C ARG A 31 -6.45 -1.06 -0.24
N ARG A 32 -5.22 -0.69 0.11
CA ARG A 32 -4.28 -0.04 -0.82
C ARG A 32 -4.23 -0.89 -2.09
N LYS A 33 -4.73 -0.32 -3.19
CA LYS A 33 -4.63 -0.95 -4.50
C LYS A 33 -3.16 -0.94 -4.87
N VAL A 34 -2.66 -2.09 -5.34
CA VAL A 34 -1.27 -2.19 -5.80
C VAL A 34 -1.10 -1.26 -7.01
N TYR A 35 0.09 -0.69 -7.20
CA TYR A 35 0.35 0.33 -8.22
C TYR A 35 0.02 -0.11 -9.68
N TRP A 36 -0.04 -1.41 -9.96
CA TRP A 36 -0.42 -1.99 -11.25
C TRP A 36 -1.88 -2.51 -11.29
N TRP A 37 -2.66 -2.33 -10.21
CA TRP A 37 -4.02 -2.86 -10.14
C TRP A 37 -4.97 -2.11 -11.07
N SER A 38 -5.79 -2.86 -11.81
CA SER A 38 -6.82 -2.33 -12.72
C SER A 38 -8.12 -3.12 -12.56
N GLU A 39 -9.23 -2.53 -13.00
CA GLU A 39 -10.54 -3.19 -13.08
C GLU A 39 -10.52 -4.39 -14.05
N SER A 40 -9.77 -4.29 -15.16
CA SER A 40 -9.60 -5.39 -16.13
C SER A 40 -9.08 -6.69 -15.48
N VAL A 41 -8.05 -6.59 -14.63
CA VAL A 41 -7.51 -7.73 -13.88
C VAL A 41 -8.47 -8.19 -12.79
N ALA A 42 -9.21 -7.29 -12.16
CA ALA A 42 -10.21 -7.66 -11.16
C ALA A 42 -11.28 -8.58 -11.79
N ASP A 43 -11.73 -8.26 -13.00
CA ASP A 43 -12.72 -9.04 -13.74
C ASP A 43 -12.20 -10.41 -14.16
N LEU A 44 -11.02 -10.46 -14.77
CA LEU A 44 -10.37 -11.72 -15.12
C LEU A 44 -10.15 -12.59 -13.88
N ARG A 45 -9.78 -11.98 -12.75
CA ARG A 45 -9.61 -12.70 -11.49
C ARG A 45 -10.94 -13.26 -10.97
N ARG A 46 -12.04 -12.49 -11.04
CA ARG A 46 -13.39 -12.97 -10.69
C ARG A 46 -13.79 -14.17 -11.56
N GLN A 47 -13.61 -14.05 -12.87
CA GLN A 47 -13.95 -15.11 -13.83
C GLN A 47 -13.10 -16.38 -13.62
N CYS A 48 -11.79 -16.23 -13.44
CA CYS A 48 -10.87 -17.33 -13.19
C CYS A 48 -11.20 -18.08 -11.89
N ILE A 49 -11.50 -17.34 -10.80
CA ILE A 49 -11.93 -17.95 -9.52
C ILE A 49 -13.26 -18.70 -9.69
N ARG A 50 -14.22 -18.11 -10.42
CA ARG A 50 -15.51 -18.77 -10.70
C ARG A 50 -15.30 -20.07 -11.48
N ALA A 51 -14.49 -20.05 -12.54
CA ALA A 51 -14.17 -21.23 -13.34
C ALA A 51 -13.47 -22.32 -12.51
N ARG A 52 -12.49 -21.94 -11.67
CA ARG A 52 -11.83 -22.88 -10.73
C ARG A 52 -12.84 -23.55 -9.80
N ARG A 53 -13.75 -22.76 -9.20
CA ARG A 53 -14.79 -23.27 -8.31
C ARG A 53 -15.74 -24.22 -9.04
N CYS A 54 -16.18 -23.90 -10.26
CA CYS A 54 -17.02 -24.77 -11.07
C CYS A 54 -16.32 -26.10 -11.38
N TRP A 55 -15.06 -26.06 -11.81
CA TRP A 55 -14.27 -27.25 -12.10
C TRP A 55 -14.07 -28.14 -10.85
N GLN A 56 -13.69 -27.55 -9.72
CA GLN A 56 -13.53 -28.29 -8.45
C GLN A 56 -14.85 -28.89 -7.97
N LYS A 57 -15.96 -28.14 -8.07
CA LYS A 57 -17.29 -28.67 -7.73
C LYS A 57 -17.71 -29.82 -8.64
N ALA A 58 -17.42 -29.75 -9.94
CA ALA A 58 -17.72 -30.83 -10.89
C ALA A 58 -16.95 -32.12 -10.56
N LYS A 59 -15.67 -31.99 -10.18
CA LYS A 59 -14.87 -33.11 -9.66
C LYS A 59 -15.46 -33.70 -8.39
N LYS A 60 -15.77 -32.85 -7.40
CA LYS A 60 -16.34 -33.29 -6.11
C LYS A 60 -17.68 -34.03 -6.30
N LYS A 61 -18.51 -33.57 -7.23
CA LYS A 61 -19.83 -34.17 -7.54
C LYS A 61 -19.76 -35.34 -8.54
N ARG A 62 -18.57 -35.81 -8.93
CA ARG A 62 -18.38 -36.91 -9.90
C ARG A 62 -19.22 -36.73 -11.18
N ARG A 63 -19.24 -35.50 -11.70
CA ARG A 63 -19.93 -35.18 -12.96
C ARG A 63 -19.30 -35.94 -14.14
N PRO A 64 -19.98 -36.03 -15.31
CA PRO A 64 -19.43 -36.71 -16.47
C PRO A 64 -18.04 -36.21 -16.83
N THR A 65 -17.14 -37.12 -17.21
CA THR A 65 -15.72 -36.84 -17.49
C THR A 65 -15.54 -35.73 -18.53
N LYS A 66 -16.37 -35.72 -19.59
CA LYS A 66 -16.37 -34.68 -20.62
C LYS A 66 -16.58 -33.27 -20.03
N LEU A 67 -17.61 -33.10 -19.21
CA LEU A 67 -17.90 -31.83 -18.54
C LEU A 67 -16.73 -31.37 -17.64
N ILE A 68 -16.10 -32.30 -16.92
CA ILE A 68 -14.95 -31.97 -16.07
C ILE A 68 -13.76 -31.52 -16.90
N ALA A 69 -13.52 -32.16 -18.06
CA ALA A 69 -12.48 -31.77 -18.99
C ALA A 69 -12.73 -30.36 -19.56
N ASP A 70 -13.93 -30.08 -20.04
CA ASP A 70 -14.32 -28.79 -20.63
C ASP A 70 -14.16 -27.64 -19.62
N LEU A 71 -14.65 -27.84 -18.39
CA LEU A 71 -14.48 -26.88 -17.30
C LEU A 71 -12.99 -26.69 -16.93
N GLY A 72 -12.19 -27.74 -17.05
CA GLY A 72 -10.74 -27.70 -16.85
C GLY A 72 -10.03 -26.87 -17.92
N VAL A 73 -10.38 -27.06 -19.19
CA VAL A 73 -9.86 -26.26 -20.33
C VAL A 73 -10.24 -24.79 -20.14
N LYS A 74 -11.50 -24.50 -19.82
CA LYS A 74 -11.98 -23.14 -19.55
C LYS A 74 -11.20 -22.46 -18.42
N TYR A 75 -10.95 -23.16 -17.31
CA TYR A 75 -10.13 -22.64 -16.22
C TYR A 75 -8.69 -22.37 -16.66
N LYS A 76 -8.06 -23.28 -17.42
CA LYS A 76 -6.69 -23.09 -17.93
C LYS A 76 -6.58 -21.85 -18.81
N HIS A 77 -7.55 -21.62 -19.70
CA HIS A 77 -7.59 -20.45 -20.57
C HIS A 77 -7.70 -19.16 -19.74
N LEU A 78 -8.72 -19.05 -18.88
CA LEU A 78 -8.91 -17.88 -18.02
C LEU A 78 -7.74 -17.60 -17.08
N ARG A 79 -7.02 -18.65 -16.64
CA ARG A 79 -5.79 -18.49 -15.87
C ARG A 79 -4.67 -17.91 -16.72
N LYS A 80 -4.51 -18.36 -17.97
CA LYS A 80 -3.54 -17.81 -18.91
C LYS A 80 -3.82 -16.34 -19.17
N ASP A 81 -5.07 -15.99 -19.48
CA ASP A 81 -5.49 -14.61 -19.75
C ASP A 81 -5.20 -13.70 -18.54
N LEU A 82 -5.52 -14.16 -17.33
CA LEU A 82 -5.21 -13.45 -16.09
C LEU A 82 -3.69 -13.22 -15.92
N CYS A 83 -2.87 -14.25 -16.18
CA CYS A 83 -1.41 -14.12 -16.08
C CYS A 83 -0.86 -13.14 -17.12
N THR A 84 -1.34 -13.21 -18.37
CA THR A 84 -0.94 -12.29 -19.45
C THR A 84 -1.31 -10.85 -19.11
N GLU A 85 -2.53 -10.61 -18.65
CA GLU A 85 -2.97 -9.26 -18.29
C GLU A 85 -2.21 -8.71 -17.08
N ILE A 86 -1.91 -9.53 -16.07
CA ILE A 86 -1.05 -9.12 -14.95
C ILE A 86 0.35 -8.74 -15.46
N GLY A 87 0.92 -9.54 -16.36
CA GLY A 87 2.21 -9.24 -16.99
C GLY A 87 2.17 -7.90 -17.70
N ARG A 88 1.17 -7.69 -18.57
CA ARG A 88 0.95 -6.44 -19.30
C ARG A 88 0.85 -5.23 -18.38
N LEU A 89 0.02 -5.30 -17.33
CA LEU A 89 -0.15 -4.18 -16.38
C LEU A 89 1.13 -3.89 -15.59
N LYS A 90 1.87 -4.92 -15.18
CA LYS A 90 3.17 -4.73 -14.54
C LYS A 90 4.16 -4.06 -15.48
N SER A 91 4.24 -4.49 -16.74
CA SER A 91 5.09 -3.86 -17.75
C SER A 91 4.72 -2.40 -17.97
N VAL A 92 3.43 -2.08 -18.13
CA VAL A 92 2.96 -0.69 -18.26
C VAL A 92 3.33 0.14 -17.04
N ALA A 93 3.12 -0.39 -15.84
CA ALA A 93 3.46 0.31 -14.61
C ALA A 93 4.98 0.52 -14.46
N TRP A 94 5.79 -0.46 -14.90
CA TRP A 94 7.25 -0.35 -14.93
C TRP A 94 7.72 0.72 -15.92
N GLN A 95 7.17 0.75 -17.14
CA GLN A 95 7.48 1.77 -18.13
C GLN A 95 7.13 3.18 -17.63
N LYS A 96 5.97 3.34 -16.96
CA LYS A 96 5.60 4.61 -16.33
C LYS A 96 6.58 5.04 -15.25
N LEU A 97 7.11 4.10 -14.47
CA LEU A 97 8.12 4.38 -13.45
C LEU A 97 9.45 4.80 -14.08
N LEU A 98 9.88 4.14 -15.17
CA LEU A 98 11.09 4.55 -15.89
C LEU A 98 10.94 5.95 -16.50
N GLY A 99 9.80 6.25 -17.12
CA GLY A 99 9.50 7.60 -17.64
C GLY A 99 9.30 8.67 -16.56
N SER A 100 9.38 8.34 -15.27
CA SER A 100 9.45 9.36 -14.21
C SER A 100 10.88 9.74 -13.83
N VAL A 101 11.89 8.97 -14.26
CA VAL A 101 13.30 9.19 -13.89
C VAL A 101 13.80 10.54 -14.39
N ASP A 102 13.54 10.89 -15.66
CA ASP A 102 14.01 12.16 -16.24
C ASP A 102 13.41 13.39 -15.56
N ARG A 103 12.20 13.24 -14.99
CA ARG A 103 11.49 14.33 -14.30
C ARG A 103 11.87 14.45 -12.83
N ASP A 104 12.17 13.33 -12.18
CA ASP A 104 12.56 13.29 -10.77
C ASP A 104 13.65 12.22 -10.54
N PRO A 105 14.92 12.59 -10.79
CA PRO A 105 16.04 11.66 -10.66
C PRO A 105 16.22 11.10 -9.25
N TRP A 106 15.84 11.86 -8.22
CA TRP A 106 15.97 11.48 -6.81
C TRP A 106 14.66 10.98 -6.17
N GLY A 107 13.65 10.76 -7.01
CA GLY A 107 12.30 10.42 -6.64
C GLY A 107 12.06 8.96 -6.29
N LEU A 108 10.89 8.49 -6.68
CA LEU A 108 10.42 7.12 -6.47
C LEU A 108 11.35 6.05 -7.09
N PRO A 109 11.85 6.18 -8.34
CA PRO A 109 12.71 5.16 -8.94
C PRO A 109 14.02 4.97 -8.16
N TYR A 110 14.71 6.06 -7.83
CA TYR A 110 15.95 6.05 -7.06
C TYR A 110 15.76 5.43 -5.67
N ARG A 111 14.73 5.87 -4.94
CA ARG A 111 14.41 5.33 -3.61
C ARG A 111 14.06 3.84 -3.66
N LEU A 112 13.41 3.38 -4.73
CA LEU A 112 13.07 1.98 -4.93
C LEU A 112 14.33 1.12 -5.13
N VAL A 113 15.25 1.54 -6.01
CA VAL A 113 16.52 0.83 -6.28
C VAL A 113 17.39 0.74 -5.03
N LEU A 114 17.51 1.84 -4.28
CA LEU A 114 18.27 1.87 -3.04
C LEU A 114 17.58 1.19 -1.86
N LYS A 115 16.38 0.61 -2.05
CA LYS A 115 15.55 0.03 -0.98
C LYS A 115 15.26 1.04 0.17
N LYS A 116 15.26 2.34 -0.16
CA LYS A 116 14.99 3.46 0.76
C LYS A 116 13.51 3.86 0.79
N LEU A 117 12.62 3.08 0.17
CA LEU A 117 11.19 3.26 0.33
C LEU A 117 10.77 2.86 1.74
N LYS A 118 10.87 3.83 2.65
CA LYS A 118 10.25 3.74 3.96
C LYS A 118 8.75 3.67 3.77
N THR A 119 8.09 2.73 4.44
CA THR A 119 6.65 2.83 4.71
C THR A 119 6.39 4.23 5.27
N ALA A 120 5.27 4.87 4.92
CA ALA A 120 4.93 6.20 5.42
C ALA A 120 4.71 6.17 6.94
N SER A 121 5.79 6.05 7.70
CA SER A 121 5.91 6.50 9.07
C SER A 121 6.21 7.98 8.97
N LEU A 122 5.46 8.78 9.72
CA LEU A 122 5.79 10.19 9.92
C LEU A 122 7.29 10.27 10.26
N GLY A 123 8.00 11.16 9.56
CA GLY A 123 9.42 11.37 9.85
C GLY A 123 9.60 11.76 11.31
N LEU A 124 10.77 11.50 11.90
CA LEU A 124 11.04 11.95 13.29
C LEU A 124 10.75 13.45 13.44
N THR A 125 11.02 14.24 12.40
CA THR A 125 10.72 15.68 12.30
C THR A 125 9.22 16.02 12.19
N GLU A 126 8.39 15.08 11.74
CA GLU A 126 6.92 15.24 11.67
C GLU A 126 6.23 14.73 12.94
N VAL A 127 6.91 13.88 13.73
CA VAL A 127 6.41 13.32 14.99
C VAL A 127 6.80 14.18 16.18
N LEU A 128 8.00 14.76 16.15
CA LEU A 128 8.51 15.60 17.23
C LEU A 128 7.83 16.97 17.24
N ASP A 129 7.66 17.48 18.46
CA ASP A 129 7.26 18.86 18.70
C ASP A 129 8.28 19.84 18.07
N PRO A 130 7.83 20.94 17.42
CA PRO A 130 8.72 21.85 16.67
C PRO A 130 9.85 22.46 17.50
N ASP A 131 9.61 22.76 18.78
CA ASP A 131 10.59 23.38 19.66
C ASP A 131 11.67 22.37 20.05
N THR A 132 11.22 21.15 20.40
CA THR A 132 12.12 20.02 20.69
C THR A 132 12.98 19.68 19.47
N LEU A 133 12.39 19.68 18.26
CA LEU A 133 13.12 19.44 17.03
C LEU A 133 14.17 20.52 16.76
N SER A 134 13.82 21.79 16.97
CA SER A 134 14.72 22.94 16.75
C SER A 134 15.93 22.89 17.68
N GLU A 135 15.72 22.57 18.95
CA GLU A 135 16.79 22.41 19.94
C GLU A 135 17.73 21.24 19.58
N LEU A 136 17.15 20.10 19.19
CA LEU A 136 17.90 18.90 18.79
C LEU A 136 18.72 19.18 17.52
N LEU A 137 18.15 19.88 16.53
CA LEU A 137 18.87 20.28 15.32
C LEU A 137 20.02 21.25 15.62
N LYS A 138 19.83 22.24 16.48
CA LYS A 138 20.90 23.17 16.91
C LYS A 138 22.03 22.46 17.65
N SER A 139 21.70 21.44 18.42
CA SER A 139 22.67 20.61 19.15
C SER A 139 23.49 19.71 18.20
N LEU A 140 22.81 18.99 17.30
CA LEU A 140 23.47 18.07 16.36
C LEU A 140 24.23 18.80 15.24
N PHE A 141 23.73 19.96 14.81
CA PHE A 141 24.31 20.77 13.76
C PHE A 141 24.49 22.22 14.25
N PRO A 142 25.56 22.49 15.03
CA PRO A 142 25.85 23.83 15.51
C PRO A 142 25.97 24.81 14.34
N PRO A 143 25.45 26.04 14.46
CA PRO A 143 25.59 27.05 13.41
C PRO A 143 27.07 27.28 13.12
N ASN A 144 27.47 27.02 11.88
CA ASN A 144 28.83 27.27 11.45
C ASN A 144 29.04 28.78 11.37
N ASN A 145 29.81 29.36 12.30
CA ASN A 145 30.17 30.78 12.28
C ASN A 145 31.27 31.10 11.25
N LYS A 146 31.59 30.16 10.37
CA LYS A 146 32.52 30.35 9.26
C LYS A 146 31.70 30.69 8.02
N SER A 147 32.09 31.73 7.30
CA SER A 147 31.55 32.00 5.97
C SER A 147 31.74 30.76 5.08
N ASN A 148 30.67 30.31 4.44
CA ASN A 148 30.77 29.23 3.45
C ASN A 148 31.74 29.69 2.35
N PRO A 149 32.86 28.98 2.09
CA PRO A 149 33.84 29.41 1.08
C PRO A 149 33.27 29.35 -0.34
N ILE A 150 32.14 28.68 -0.53
CA ILE A 150 31.43 28.55 -1.80
C ILE A 150 30.11 29.28 -1.66
N VAL A 151 30.11 30.56 -2.06
CA VAL A 151 28.92 31.43 -2.06
C VAL A 151 28.06 31.17 -3.29
N ASN A 152 28.64 30.60 -4.34
CA ASN A 152 27.97 30.38 -5.62
C ASN A 152 28.34 29.02 -6.22
N TRP A 153 27.33 28.19 -6.49
CA TRP A 153 27.48 26.89 -7.16
C TRP A 153 27.16 26.97 -8.67
N SER A 154 26.94 28.17 -9.21
CA SER A 154 26.57 28.37 -10.62
C SER A 154 27.65 27.92 -11.60
N ASP A 155 28.92 27.93 -11.19
CA ASP A 155 30.07 27.54 -12.02
C ASP A 155 30.47 26.07 -11.83
N PHE A 156 29.69 25.29 -11.07
CA PHE A 156 29.99 23.88 -10.82
C PHE A 156 29.69 23.04 -12.07
N VAL A 157 30.74 22.57 -12.73
CA VAL A 157 30.66 21.65 -13.87
C VAL A 157 31.11 20.26 -13.42
N TRP A 158 30.30 19.25 -13.71
CA TRP A 158 30.70 17.86 -13.55
C TRP A 158 31.74 17.50 -14.62
N ASP A 159 32.95 17.13 -14.21
CA ASP A 159 33.93 16.51 -15.11
C ASP A 159 33.37 15.14 -15.54
N ASN A 160 32.89 15.06 -16.78
CA ASN A 160 32.51 13.80 -17.42
C ASN A 160 33.78 13.16 -17.99
N ALA A 161 34.46 12.36 -17.17
CA ALA A 161 35.50 11.43 -17.62
C ALA A 161 34.90 10.08 -18.03
#